data_AF-A0A816G980-F1
#
_entry.id   AF-A0A816G980-F1
#
_cell.length_a   1.000
_cell.length_b   1.000
_cell.length_c   1.000
_cell.angle_alpha   90.00
_cell.angle_beta   90.00
_cell.angle_gamma   90.00
#
_symmetry.space_group_name_H-M   'P 1'
#
loop_
_entity.id
_entity.type
_entity.pdbx_description
1 polymer ?
#
loop_
_entity_poly.entity_id
_entity_poly.type
_entity_poly.pdbx_seq_one_letter_code
_entity_poly.pdbx_strand_id
1 'polypeptide(L)'
;MHHCSSIIKCKHCNGDHLSNSMECPVVKTFRADLTKKLLNINNNVTSYSSSMAANIANNNKSQHIDNDFPRAAAPWAPSSNPMDLKLSTLISDLSQVNETLSKLCVTNQGFQQFMIEKNENDIRINNEIDDLKSINNKMD
;
A
#
# COMPACT_ATOMS: atom_id res chain seq x y z
N MET A 1 -15.84 6.39 28.19
CA MET A 1 -15.14 7.22 27.19
C MET A 1 -13.63 7.14 27.47
N HIS A 2 -12.91 6.20 26.84
CA HIS A 2 -11.46 6.07 27.02
C HIS A 2 -10.73 6.97 26.03
N HIS A 3 -10.19 8.09 26.52
CA HIS A 3 -9.26 8.92 25.77
C HIS A 3 -7.85 8.32 25.92
N CYS A 4 -7.49 7.37 25.07
CA CYS A 4 -6.09 6.98 24.89
C CYS A 4 -5.44 7.96 23.90
N SER A 5 -5.01 9.13 24.37
CA SER A 5 -3.94 9.86 23.67
C SER A 5 -2.62 9.18 23.99
N SER A 6 -2.35 8.07 23.32
CA SER A 6 -0.99 7.56 23.22
C SER A 6 -0.20 8.61 22.46
N ILE A 7 0.73 9.30 23.14
CA ILE A 7 1.70 10.17 22.47
C ILE A 7 2.46 9.28 21.49
N ILE A 8 2.10 9.35 20.20
CA ILE A 8 2.75 8.57 19.15
C ILE A 8 4.12 9.19 18.95
N LYS A 9 5.12 8.62 19.62
CA LYS A 9 6.53 8.98 19.38
C LYS A 9 6.89 8.67 17.94
N CYS A 10 7.73 9.52 17.36
CA CYS A 10 8.22 9.32 16.01
C CYS A 10 9.04 8.02 15.94
N LYS A 11 8.70 7.13 14.99
CA LYS A 11 9.44 5.88 14.78
C LYS A 11 10.87 6.06 14.24
N HIS A 12 11.23 7.28 13.82
CA HIS A 12 12.51 7.59 13.19
C HIS A 12 13.50 8.27 14.13
N CYS A 13 13.02 9.08 15.07
CA CYS A 13 13.88 9.83 16.00
C CYS A 13 13.36 9.84 17.45
N ASN A 14 12.33 9.04 17.75
CA ASN A 14 11.70 8.88 19.07
C ASN A 14 11.21 10.18 19.73
N GLY A 15 11.12 11.27 18.97
CA GLY A 15 10.61 12.56 19.42
C GLY A 15 9.09 12.60 19.52
N ASP A 16 8.58 13.60 20.24
CA ASP A 16 7.15 13.79 20.49
C ASP A 16 6.47 14.53 19.34
N HIS A 17 6.55 13.94 18.14
CA HIS A 17 5.85 14.40 16.95
C HIS A 17 5.46 13.19 16.08
N LEU A 18 4.51 13.40 15.17
CA LEU A 18 4.12 12.37 14.21
C LEU A 18 5.32 11.93 13.37
N SER A 19 5.35 10.63 13.03
CA SER A 19 6.48 10.04 12.31
C SER A 19 6.75 10.68 10.95
N ASN A 20 5.72 11.22 10.29
CA ASN A 20 5.82 11.91 8.99
C ASN A 20 5.87 13.45 9.13
N SER A 21 6.02 13.98 10.33
CA SER A 21 6.11 15.43 10.59
C SER A 21 7.39 16.02 10.01
N MET A 22 7.33 17.29 9.59
CA MET A 22 8.50 18.08 9.18
C MET A 22 9.40 18.47 10.35
N GLU A 23 8.94 18.27 11.58
CA GLU A 23 9.73 18.40 12.81
C GLU A 23 10.72 17.25 13.00
N CYS A 24 10.48 16.11 12.33
CA CYS A 24 11.40 14.96 12.35
C CYS A 24 12.67 15.28 11.55
N PRO A 25 13.86 15.31 12.17
CA PRO A 25 15.11 15.59 11.45
C PRO A 25 15.37 14.56 10.34
N VAL A 26 15.03 13.29 10.59
CA VAL A 26 15.22 12.18 9.65
C VAL A 26 14.32 12.30 8.42
N VAL A 27 13.04 12.63 8.60
CA VAL A 27 12.12 12.81 7.47
C VAL A 27 12.46 14.09 6.70
N LYS A 28 12.88 15.15 7.39
CA LYS A 28 13.29 16.40 6.77
C LYS A 28 14.51 16.22 5.86
N THR A 29 15.55 15.53 6.33
CA THR A 29 16.74 15.24 5.51
C THR A 29 16.40 14.30 4.36
N PHE A 30 15.64 13.23 4.62
CA PHE A 30 15.21 12.29 3.60
C PHE A 30 14.44 12.98 2.46
N ARG A 31 13.47 13.85 2.80
CA ARG A 31 12.71 14.62 1.80
C ARG A 31 13.61 15.59 1.04
N ALA A 32 14.50 16.30 1.72
CA ALA A 32 15.43 17.22 1.06
C ALA A 32 16.36 16.49 0.06
N ASP A 33 16.90 15.33 0.44
CA ASP A 33 17.77 14.53 -0.43
C ASP A 33 17.00 13.89 -1.58
N LEU A 34 15.76 13.46 -1.35
CA LEU A 34 14.88 13.00 -2.42
C LEU A 34 14.58 14.11 -3.43
N THR A 35 14.26 15.32 -2.96
CA THR A 35 14.06 16.49 -3.81
C THR A 35 15.33 16.83 -4.60
N LYS A 36 16.51 16.80 -3.97
CA LYS A 36 17.80 16.98 -4.69
C LYS A 36 17.99 15.94 -5.78
N LYS A 37 17.70 14.66 -5.50
CA LYS A 37 17.81 13.57 -6.50
C LYS A 37 16.85 13.79 -7.67
N LEU A 38 15.60 14.17 -7.39
CA LEU A 38 14.62 14.47 -8.44
C LEU A 38 15.03 15.67 -9.30
N LEU A 39 15.54 16.74 -8.69
CA LEU A 39 16.07 17.90 -9.42
C LEU A 39 17.32 17.55 -10.24
N ASN A 40 18.19 16.69 -9.73
CA ASN A 40 19.39 16.25 -10.45
C ASN A 40 19.04 15.34 -11.65
N ILE A 41 17.98 14.54 -11.55
CA ILE A 41 17.44 13.79 -12.69
C ILE A 41 16.94 14.76 -13.78
N ASN A 42 16.24 15.83 -13.42
CA ASN A 42 15.86 16.87 -14.38
C ASN A 42 17.07 17.59 -14.99
N ASN A 43 18.13 17.85 -14.22
CA ASN A 43 19.35 18.47 -14.75
C ASN A 43 20.11 17.54 -15.73
N ASN A 44 20.08 16.22 -15.54
CA ASN A 44 20.67 15.26 -16.49
C ASN A 44 19.86 15.08 -17.78
N VAL A 45 18.55 15.40 -17.78
CA VAL A 45 17.76 15.51 -19.01
C VAL A 45 18.04 16.84 -19.73
N THR A 46 18.60 17.83 -19.02
CA THR A 46 19.00 19.14 -19.56
C THR A 46 20.44 19.16 -20.14
N SER A 47 21.18 18.06 -20.03
CA SER A 47 22.52 17.95 -20.64
C SER A 47 22.53 17.89 -22.17
N TYR A 48 21.37 17.81 -22.82
CA TYR A 48 21.23 17.96 -24.28
C TYR A 48 20.99 19.41 -24.74
N SER A 49 20.86 20.38 -23.83
CA SER A 49 20.66 21.80 -24.18
C SER A 49 21.85 22.71 -23.84
N SER A 50 22.96 22.17 -23.33
CA SER A 50 24.18 22.96 -23.05
C SER A 50 25.12 23.16 -24.23
N SER A 51 24.82 22.66 -25.43
CA SER A 51 25.61 22.96 -26.64
C SER A 51 25.22 24.26 -27.36
N MET A 52 24.20 24.98 -26.88
CA MET A 52 23.66 26.19 -27.55
C MET A 52 23.96 27.51 -26.83
N ALA A 53 24.87 27.53 -25.85
CA ALA A 53 25.27 28.75 -25.16
C ALA A 53 26.64 29.33 -25.58
N ALA A 54 27.35 28.68 -26.53
CA ALA A 54 28.71 29.08 -26.91
C ALA A 54 28.83 29.83 -28.26
N ASN A 55 27.76 29.97 -29.05
CA ASN A 55 27.86 30.54 -30.42
C ASN A 55 27.03 31.81 -30.66
N ILE A 56 26.71 32.58 -29.62
CA ILE A 56 26.09 33.91 -29.78
C ILE A 56 27.17 34.98 -29.58
N ALA A 57 28.08 35.09 -30.55
CA ALA A 57 28.94 36.28 -30.66
C ALA A 57 29.03 36.81 -32.09
N ASN A 58 28.68 36.04 -33.12
CA ASN A 58 28.80 36.52 -34.50
C ASN A 58 27.70 35.91 -35.37
N ASN A 59 26.65 36.68 -35.63
CA ASN A 59 26.37 37.23 -36.95
C ASN A 59 24.90 37.65 -37.05
N ASN A 60 24.72 38.96 -37.26
CA ASN A 60 23.50 39.55 -37.75
C ASN A 60 23.08 38.89 -39.07
N LYS A 61 22.01 38.10 -39.07
CA LYS A 61 21.16 37.95 -40.26
C LYS A 61 19.76 37.47 -39.89
N SER A 62 18.85 38.45 -39.90
CA SER A 62 17.43 38.34 -40.25
C SER A 62 16.96 36.92 -40.59
N GLN A 63 16.32 36.25 -39.62
CA GLN A 63 15.35 35.20 -39.90
C GLN A 63 14.13 35.43 -39.00
N HIS A 64 13.00 35.53 -39.67
CA HIS A 64 11.66 35.63 -39.11
C HIS A 64 11.46 34.45 -38.15
N ILE A 65 11.40 34.72 -36.85
CA ILE A 65 11.02 33.70 -35.87
C ILE A 65 9.50 33.68 -35.89
N ASP A 66 8.94 32.75 -36.66
CA ASP A 66 7.56 32.34 -36.45
C ASP A 66 7.47 31.86 -35.01
N ASN A 67 6.72 32.62 -34.20
CA ASN A 67 6.41 32.28 -32.82
C ASN A 67 5.41 31.10 -32.80
N ASP A 68 5.83 29.93 -33.27
CA ASP A 68 5.19 28.69 -32.89
C ASP A 68 5.63 28.37 -31.46
N PHE A 69 4.92 28.96 -30.51
CA PHE A 69 4.90 28.48 -29.13
C PHE A 69 4.66 26.96 -29.17
N PRO A 70 5.37 26.14 -28.36
CA PRO A 70 5.03 24.74 -28.26
C PRO A 70 3.57 24.64 -27.83
N ARG A 71 2.73 24.14 -28.73
CA ARG A 71 1.29 23.97 -28.51
C ARG A 71 1.12 23.26 -27.18
N ALA A 72 0.54 23.95 -26.19
CA ALA A 72 0.25 23.36 -24.90
C ALA A 72 -0.55 22.08 -25.16
N ALA A 73 -0.04 20.94 -24.69
CA ALA A 73 -0.76 19.68 -24.76
C ALA A 73 -2.16 19.91 -24.18
N ALA A 74 -3.18 19.47 -24.90
CA ALA A 74 -4.55 19.69 -24.48
C ALA A 74 -4.74 19.16 -23.04
N PRO A 75 -5.43 19.88 -22.14
CA PRO A 75 -5.59 19.48 -20.73
C PRO A 75 -6.23 18.10 -20.51
N TRP A 76 -6.81 17.54 -21.58
CA TRP A 76 -7.55 16.28 -21.62
C TRP A 76 -6.76 15.15 -22.26
N ALA A 77 -5.47 15.34 -22.57
CA ALA A 77 -4.60 14.24 -22.97
C ALA A 77 -4.56 13.22 -21.82
N PRO A 78 -4.95 11.94 -22.04
CA PRO A 78 -4.90 10.94 -21.00
C PRO A 78 -3.42 10.62 -20.73
N SER A 79 -2.79 11.34 -19.80
CA SER A 79 -1.48 10.94 -19.30
C SER A 79 -1.73 9.74 -18.39
N SER A 80 -1.44 8.54 -18.90
CA SER A 80 -1.35 7.34 -18.07
C SER A 80 -0.16 7.50 -17.13
N ASN A 81 -0.34 8.22 -16.02
CA ASN A 81 0.73 8.36 -15.04
C ASN A 81 1.01 6.96 -14.48
N PRO A 82 2.26 6.49 -14.53
CA PRO A 82 2.62 5.16 -14.02
C PRO A 82 2.33 5.03 -12.51
N MET A 83 2.20 6.14 -11.79
CA MET A 83 1.74 6.16 -10.39
C MET A 83 0.26 5.81 -10.23
N ASP A 84 -0.61 6.30 -11.13
CA ASP A 84 -2.05 6.01 -11.06
C ASP A 84 -2.32 4.52 -11.34
N LEU A 85 -1.54 3.94 -12.27
CA LEU A 85 -1.58 2.50 -12.54
C LEU A 85 -1.10 1.68 -11.34
N LYS A 86 0.00 2.09 -10.69
CA LYS A 86 0.49 1.39 -9.49
C LYS A 86 -0.51 1.49 -8.33
N LEU A 87 -1.18 2.63 -8.20
CA LEU A 87 -2.20 2.82 -7.17
C LEU A 87 -3.42 1.93 -7.41
N SER A 88 -3.90 1.85 -8.66
CA SER A 88 -5.04 1.00 -9.00
C SER A 88 -4.72 -0.48 -8.80
N THR A 89 -3.52 -0.93 -9.17
CA THR A 89 -3.05 -2.29 -8.87
C THR A 89 -3.02 -2.56 -7.37
N LEU A 90 -2.45 -1.64 -6.57
CA LEU A 90 -2.40 -1.82 -5.12
C LEU A 90 -3.79 -1.90 -4.48
N ILE A 91 -4.74 -1.07 -4.94
CA ILE A 91 -6.13 -1.11 -4.46
C ILE A 91 -6.76 -2.47 -4.80
N SER A 92 -6.53 -2.97 -6.02
CA SER A 92 -7.01 -4.29 -6.45
C SER A 92 -6.43 -5.41 -5.60
N ASP A 93 -5.12 -5.41 -5.38
CA ASP A 93 -4.41 -6.43 -4.59
C ASP A 93 -4.89 -6.42 -3.13
N LEU A 94 -5.07 -5.24 -2.53
CA LEU A 94 -5.61 -5.10 -1.17
C LEU A 94 -7.06 -5.59 -1.08
N SER A 95 -7.88 -5.32 -2.10
CA SER A 95 -9.25 -5.84 -2.17
C SER A 95 -9.27 -7.36 -2.22
N GLN A 96 -8.39 -7.98 -3.02
CA GLN A 96 -8.27 -9.43 -3.12
C GLN A 96 -7.80 -10.08 -1.81
N VAL A 97 -6.82 -9.46 -1.14
CA VAL A 97 -6.38 -9.91 0.20
C VAL A 97 -7.53 -9.86 1.19
N ASN A 98 -8.30 -8.76 1.19
CA ASN A 98 -9.45 -8.61 2.08
C ASN A 98 -10.54 -9.68 1.81
N GLU A 99 -10.82 -9.97 0.55
CA GLU A 99 -11.78 -11.02 0.17
C GLU A 99 -11.30 -12.40 0.64
N THR A 100 -10.00 -12.70 0.45
CA THR A 100 -9.41 -13.98 0.86
C THR A 100 -9.46 -14.16 2.38
N LEU A 101 -9.13 -13.11 3.14
CA LEU A 101 -9.22 -13.12 4.60
C LEU A 101 -10.67 -13.29 5.08
N SER A 102 -11.62 -12.64 4.42
CA SER A 102 -13.05 -12.78 4.73
C SER A 102 -13.52 -14.22 4.53
N LYS A 103 -13.14 -14.84 3.41
CA LYS A 103 -13.45 -16.26 3.13
C LYS A 103 -12.81 -17.18 4.18
N LEU A 104 -11.53 -16.97 4.49
CA LEU A 104 -10.81 -17.77 5.48
C LEU A 104 -11.45 -17.68 6.88
N CYS A 105 -11.92 -16.49 7.27
CA CYS A 105 -12.62 -16.28 8.52
C CYS A 105 -13.89 -17.14 8.61
N VAL A 106 -14.73 -17.12 7.57
CA VAL A 106 -15.96 -17.92 7.49
C VAL A 106 -15.65 -19.42 7.49
N THR A 107 -14.67 -19.86 6.71
CA THR A 107 -14.25 -21.28 6.68
C THR A 107 -13.74 -21.75 8.04
N ASN A 108 -12.95 -20.92 8.72
CA ASN A 108 -12.45 -21.25 10.04
C ASN A 108 -13.58 -21.35 11.09
N GLN A 109 -14.58 -20.47 11.03
CA GLN A 109 -15.79 -20.60 11.85
C GLN A 109 -16.52 -21.91 11.59
N GLY A 110 -16.70 -22.30 10.32
CA GLY A 110 -17.32 -23.57 9.96
C GLY A 110 -16.53 -24.79 10.47
N PHE A 111 -15.20 -24.73 10.41
CA PHE A 111 -14.34 -25.78 10.95
C PHE A 111 -14.45 -25.88 12.48
N GLN A 112 -14.46 -24.76 13.19
CA GLN A 112 -14.64 -24.75 14.65
C GLN A 112 -16.00 -25.35 15.04
N GLN A 113 -17.05 -24.97 14.32
CA GLN A 113 -18.40 -25.52 14.54
C GLN A 113 -18.42 -27.04 14.31
N PHE A 114 -17.82 -27.52 13.23
CA PHE A 114 -17.69 -28.95 12.95
C PHE A 114 -16.95 -29.71 14.06
N MET A 115 -15.86 -29.14 14.59
CA MET A 115 -15.10 -29.77 15.68
C MET A 115 -15.92 -29.89 16.96
N ILE A 116 -16.76 -28.89 17.27
CA ILE A 116 -17.68 -28.92 18.41
C ILE A 116 -18.73 -30.01 18.20
N GLU A 117 -19.44 -29.97 17.06
CA GLU A 117 -20.50 -30.94 16.74
C GLU A 117 -19.99 -32.37 16.73
N LYS A 118 -18.79 -32.58 16.19
CA LYS A 118 -18.14 -33.90 16.19
C LYS A 118 -17.85 -34.39 17.61
N ASN A 119 -17.31 -33.52 18.47
CA ASN A 119 -17.01 -33.88 19.85
C ASN A 119 -18.30 -34.20 20.65
N GLU A 120 -19.36 -33.39 20.47
CA GLU A 120 -20.66 -33.64 21.08
C GLU A 120 -21.28 -34.96 20.59
N ASN A 121 -21.18 -35.25 19.29
CA ASN A 121 -21.64 -36.50 18.72
C ASN A 121 -20.86 -37.71 19.26
N ASP A 122 -19.54 -37.62 19.36
CA ASP A 122 -18.69 -38.69 19.89
C ASP A 122 -19.01 -38.97 21.37
N ILE A 123 -19.28 -37.92 22.17
CA ILE A 123 -19.77 -38.06 23.57
C ILE A 123 -21.12 -38.78 23.61
N ARG A 124 -22.07 -38.37 22.77
CA ARG A 124 -23.41 -38.99 22.70
C ARG A 124 -23.32 -40.47 22.38
N ILE A 125 -22.55 -40.84 21.35
CA ILE A 125 -22.35 -42.23 20.93
C ILE A 125 -21.74 -43.06 22.07
N ASN A 126 -20.73 -42.52 22.78
CA ASN A 126 -20.12 -43.22 23.91
C ASN A 126 -21.13 -43.48 25.04
N ASN A 127 -21.97 -42.49 25.35
CA ASN A 127 -23.03 -42.68 26.36
C ASN A 127 -24.04 -43.76 25.93
N GLU A 128 -24.49 -43.76 24.67
CA GLU A 128 -25.40 -44.79 24.15
C GLU A 128 -24.77 -46.19 24.22
N ILE A 129 -23.48 -46.31 23.90
CA ILE A 129 -22.74 -47.58 24.00
C ILE A 129 -22.69 -48.06 25.46
N ASP A 130 -22.43 -47.17 26.41
CA ASP A 130 -22.31 -47.54 27.82
C ASP A 130 -23.68 -47.91 28.43
N ASP A 131 -24.76 -47.23 28.02
CA ASP A 131 -26.13 -47.61 28.38
C ASP A 131 -26.47 -49.01 27.86
N LEU A 132 -26.15 -49.32 26.60
CA LEU A 132 -26.37 -50.64 26.02
C LEU A 132 -25.59 -51.74 26.74
N LYS A 133 -24.32 -51.48 27.11
CA LYS A 133 -23.52 -52.42 27.92
C LYS A 133 -24.15 -52.66 29.30
N SER A 134 -24.63 -51.60 29.94
CA SER A 134 -25.28 -51.69 31.26
C SER A 134 -26.56 -52.51 31.22
N ILE A 135 -27.35 -52.39 30.14
CA ILE A 135 -28.54 -53.22 29.92
C ILE A 135 -28.15 -54.69 29.71
N ASN A 136 -27.15 -54.95 28.85
CA ASN A 136 -26.73 -56.32 28.57
C ASN A 136 -26.22 -57.04 29.83
N ASN A 137 -25.44 -56.35 30.67
CA ASN A 137 -24.92 -56.89 31.93
C ASN A 137 -26.00 -57.13 33.01
N LYS A 138 -27.23 -56.63 32.84
CA LYS A 138 -28.36 -56.88 33.77
C LYS A 138 -29.25 -58.05 33.34
N MET A 139 -29.05 -58.59 32.14
CA MET A 139 -29.80 -59.73 31.61
C MET A 139 -29.12 -61.08 31.83
N ASP A 140 -27.86 -61.08 32.25
CA ASP A 140 -27.11 -62.25 32.75
C ASP A 140 -27.20 -62.36 34.29
#